data_AF-A0A967WRK1-F1
#
_entry.id   AF-A0A967WRK1-F1
#
_cell.length_a   1.000
_cell.length_b   1.000
_cell.length_c   1.000
_cell.angle_alpha   90.00
_cell.angle_beta   90.00
_cell.angle_gamma   90.00
#
_symmetry.space_group_name_H-M   'P 1'
#
loop_
_entity.id
_entity.type
_entity.pdbx_description
1 polymer ?
#
loop_
_entity_poly.entity_id
_entity_poly.type
_entity_poly.pdbx_seq_one_letter_code
_entity_poly.pdbx_strand_id
1 'polypeptide(L)' 'MAEPSWKRYLTDYNEGLGLVYERFVLNDFLLALRKEFGIESVLEAPLFGMAGVSGINSVALAQSDV' A
#
# COMPACT_ATOMS: atom_id res chain seq x y z
N MET A 1 12.24 28.82 -6.74
CA MET A 1 12.28 27.76 -5.71
C MET A 1 12.42 26.43 -6.41
N ALA A 2 13.34 25.56 -5.96
CA ALA A 2 13.42 24.21 -6.49
C ALA A 2 12.17 23.42 -6.12
N GLU A 3 11.69 22.53 -7.00
CA GLU A 3 10.55 21.68 -6.67
C GLU A 3 10.88 20.75 -5.50
N PRO A 4 9.93 20.48 -4.59
CA PRO A 4 10.16 19.54 -3.50
C PRO A 4 10.47 18.15 -4.05
N SER A 5 11.59 17.56 -3.62
CA SER A 5 12.05 16.25 -4.09
C SER A 5 11.03 15.13 -3.90
N TRP A 6 10.15 15.25 -2.89
CA TRP A 6 9.10 14.27 -2.61
C TRP A 6 8.07 14.14 -3.74
N LYS A 7 7.85 15.18 -4.56
CA LYS A 7 6.82 15.16 -5.61
C LYS A 7 7.09 14.11 -6.69
N ARG A 8 8.35 13.83 -7.02
CA ARG A 8 8.69 12.87 -8.07
C ARG A 8 8.21 11.46 -7.75
N TYR A 9 8.18 11.11 -6.45
CA TYR A 9 7.75 9.79 -5.97
C TYR A 9 6.22 9.60 -6.06
N LEU A 10 5.45 10.65 -6.39
CA LEU A 10 4.02 10.54 -6.69
C LEU A 10 3.73 10.36 -8.19
N THR A 11 4.71 10.61 -9.06
CA THR A 11 4.54 10.60 -10.53
C THR A 11 5.39 9.54 -11.23
N ASP A 12 6.44 9.05 -10.58
CA ASP A 12 7.35 8.02 -11.10
C ASP A 12 7.04 6.66 -10.47
N TYR A 13 6.22 5.87 -11.18
CA TYR A 13 5.74 4.56 -10.71
C TYR A 13 6.70 3.41 -11.02
N ASN A 14 7.99 3.66 -11.26
CA ASN A 14 8.99 2.61 -11.53
C ASN A 14 9.23 1.64 -10.35
N GLU A 15 8.65 1.92 -9.17
CA GLU A 15 8.90 1.20 -7.91
C GLU A 15 8.20 -0.17 -7.80
N GLY A 16 7.50 -0.62 -8.85
CA GLY A 16 6.76 -1.91 -8.87
C GLY A 16 7.39 -3.05 -9.66
N LEU A 17 8.51 -2.83 -10.38
CA LEU A 17 9.17 -3.87 -11.17
C LEU A 17 9.91 -4.84 -10.22
N GLY A 18 9.27 -5.98 -9.95
CA GLY A 18 9.85 -7.07 -9.16
C GLY A 18 9.19 -7.31 -7.81
N LEU A 19 8.23 -6.48 -7.37
CA LEU A 19 7.57 -6.60 -6.06
C LEU A 19 6.14 -7.17 -6.13
N VAL A 20 5.77 -7.72 -7.29
CA VAL A 20 4.41 -8.21 -7.55
C VAL A 20 4.07 -9.37 -6.62
N TYR A 21 5.01 -10.31 -6.42
CA TYR A 21 4.80 -11.47 -5.57
C TYR A 21 4.64 -11.05 -4.11
N GLU A 22 5.52 -10.20 -3.59
CA GLU A 22 5.44 -9.67 -2.23
C GLU A 22 4.11 -8.96 -2.01
N ARG A 23 3.60 -8.24 -3.02
CA ARG A 23 2.31 -7.54 -2.91
C ARG A 23 1.15 -8.50 -2.79
N PHE A 24 1.15 -9.60 -3.55
CA PHE A 24 0.13 -10.63 -3.40
C PHE A 24 0.18 -11.27 -2.01
N VAL A 25 1.36 -11.66 -1.55
CA VAL A 25 1.53 -12.27 -0.22
C VAL A 25 1.11 -11.32 0.91
N LEU A 26 1.50 -10.03 0.82
CA LEU A 26 1.10 -9.04 1.82
C LEU A 26 -0.41 -8.83 1.84
N ASN A 27 -1.03 -8.70 0.66
CA ASN A 27 -2.48 -8.52 0.57
C ASN A 27 -3.24 -9.72 1.13
N ASP A 28 -2.83 -10.94 0.79
CA ASP A 28 -3.46 -12.17 1.30
C ASP A 28 -3.37 -12.25 2.82
N PHE A 29 -2.21 -11.91 3.38
CA PHE A 29 -2.00 -11.87 4.82
C PHE A 29 -2.90 -10.82 5.51
N LEU A 30 -2.94 -9.59 5.00
CA LEU A 30 -3.76 -8.52 5.57
C LEU A 30 -5.27 -8.83 5.49
N LEU A 31 -5.72 -9.39 4.37
CA LEU A 31 -7.12 -9.81 4.19
C LEU A 31 -7.49 -10.98 5.10
N ALA A 32 -6.58 -11.92 5.32
CA ALA A 32 -6.78 -13.00 6.28
C ALA A 32 -6.95 -12.46 7.70
N LEU A 33 -6.08 -11.53 8.13
CA LEU A 33 -6.20 -10.86 9.43
C LEU A 33 -7.52 -10.10 9.58
N ARG A 34 -7.94 -9.35 8.55
CA ARG A 34 -9.24 -8.66 8.55
C ARG A 34 -10.37 -9.64 8.86
N LYS A 35 -10.39 -10.77 8.16
CA LYS A 35 -11.44 -11.79 8.29
C LYS A 35 -11.39 -12.50 9.65
N GLU A 36 -10.20 -12.82 10.13
CA GLU A 36 -10.01 -13.55 11.39
C GLU A 36 -10.42 -12.72 12.61
N PHE A 37 -10.07 -11.43 12.62
CA PHE A 37 -10.27 -10.56 13.78
C PHE A 37 -11.40 -9.55 13.63
N GLY A 38 -12.11 -9.53 12.50
CA GLY A 38 -13.21 -8.58 12.25
C GLY A 38 -12.74 -7.13 12.22
N ILE A 39 -11.61 -6.86 11.57
CA ILE A 39 -11.02 -5.50 11.52
C ILE A 39 -11.87 -4.62 10.60
N GLU A 40 -12.49 -3.58 11.15
CA GLU A 40 -13.38 -2.68 10.40
C GLU A 40 -12.69 -1.41 9.89
N SER A 41 -11.53 -1.05 10.46
CA SER A 41 -10.80 0.15 10.04
C SER A 41 -9.29 -0.02 10.22
N VAL A 42 -8.52 0.57 9.29
CA VAL A 42 -7.06 0.56 9.29
C VAL A 42 -6.55 1.97 8.99
N LEU A 43 -5.50 2.39 9.71
CA LEU A 43 -4.78 3.64 9.47
C LEU A 43 -3.36 3.32 9.02
N GLU A 44 -3.04 3.63 7.78
CA GLU A 44 -1.66 3.58 7.29
C GLU A 44 -0.95 4.90 7.56
N ALA A 45 0.25 4.81 8.14
CA ALA A 45 1.07 5.98 8.38
C ALA A 45 1.45 6.67 7.05
N PRO A 46 1.63 8.00 7.01
CA PRO A 46 1.95 8.74 5.78
C PRO A 46 3.43 8.58 5.41
N LEU A 47 3.83 7.35 5.08
CA LEU A 47 5.18 6.94 4.73
C LEU A 47 5.16 6.02 3.51
N PHE A 48 6.34 5.78 2.93
CA PHE A 48 6.49 4.89 1.78
C PHE A 48 6.05 3.47 2.13
N GLY A 49 5.04 2.98 1.41
CA GLY A 49 4.55 1.61 1.54
C GLY A 49 5.50 0.60 0.87
N MET A 50 5.03 -0.64 0.71
CA MET A 50 5.92 -1.76 0.33
C MET A 50 6.62 -1.61 -1.03
N ALA A 51 6.08 -0.78 -1.92
CA ALA A 51 6.62 -0.50 -3.25
C ALA A 51 7.00 0.97 -3.39
N GLY A 52 7.39 1.64 -2.30
CA GLY A 52 7.67 3.08 -2.28
C GLY A 52 6.44 3.98 -2.45
N VAL A 53 5.30 3.42 -2.89
CA VAL A 53 4.02 4.13 -2.99
C VAL A 53 3.34 4.23 -1.62
N SER A 54 3.07 5.46 -1.16
CA SER A 54 2.33 5.69 0.09
C SER A 54 0.88 5.22 -0.03
N GLY A 55 0.36 4.54 1.01
CA GLY A 55 -1.03 4.09 1.05
C GLY A 55 -1.29 2.80 0.27
N ILE A 56 -0.29 2.24 -0.41
CA ILE A 56 -0.46 1.08 -1.29
C ILE A 56 -0.87 -0.19 -0.51
N ASN A 57 -0.45 -0.31 0.75
CA ASN A 57 -0.72 -1.49 1.57
C ASN A 57 -2.21 -1.56 1.97
N SER A 58 -2.85 -0.41 2.12
CA SER A 58 -4.27 -0.32 2.51
C SER A 58 -5.25 -0.45 1.34
N VAL A 59 -4.79 -0.39 0.08
CA VAL A 59 -5.67 -0.42 -1.10
C VAL A 59 -6.52 -1.70 -1.14
N ALA A 60 -5.90 -2.86 -0.93
CA ALA A 60 -6.62 -4.14 -0.95
C ALA A 60 -7.66 -4.24 0.17
N LEU A 61 -7.34 -3.71 1.36
CA LEU A 61 -8.26 -3.64 2.49
C LEU A 61 -9.45 -2.73 2.17
N ALA A 62 -9.19 -1.53 1.65
CA ALA A 62 -10.23 -0.57 1.27
C ALA A 62 -11.15 -1.08 0.13
N GLN A 63 -10.62 -1.88 -0.79
CA GLN A 63 -11.40 -2.49 -1.88
C GLN A 63 -12.19 -3.73 -1.43
N SER A 64 -11.88 -4.30 -0.27
CA SER A 64 -12.52 -5.53 0.24
C SER A 64 -13.87 -5.30 0.95
N ASP A 65 -14.31 -4.04 1.02
CA ASP A 65 -15.59 -3.60 1.59
C ASP A 65 -16.70 -3.44 0.52
N VAL A 66 -16.72 -4.30 -0.50
CA VAL A 66 -17.80 -4.43 -1.50
C VAL A 66 -18.42 -5.81 -1.45
#